data_AF-A0A7X7IQ04-F1
#
_entry.id   AF-A0A7X7IQ04-F1
#
_cell.length_a   1.000
_cell.length_b   1.000
_cell.length_c   1.000
_cell.angle_alpha   90.00
_cell.angle_beta   90.00
_cell.angle_gamma   90.00
#
_symmetry.space_group_name_H-M   'P 1'
#
loop_
_entity.id
_entity.type
_entity.pdbx_description
1 polymer ?
#
loop_
_entity_poly.entity_id
_entity_poly.type
_entity_poly.pdbx_seq_one_letter_code
_entity_poly.pdbx_strand_id
1 'polypeptide(L)'
;PAENVDPANLVSNRGMDDQGVGVGNPAALHRSVYGDGLWHTTDHPTEDPVVTFDLGQKYDLTDMVVWNEHQAGDRGVKDCTIEYSVDGIDYTALLDANSLELGNYTLTPYDDVNFSPPWAASDSIDLGTENVEARYVRMTIHSGWGDVPFGERNIVGLSEVRFYGEAMEMPLIPGDATGDNKVDDQDAKRLAKYWGATGPLDDLTMLQMGDFNGDGGIDARDAAILAAQWGYGVGSEASGTTVPEPSTGVALLLLVASLWFGRGRSRV
;
A
#
# COMPACT_ATOMS: atom_id res chain seq x y z
N PRO A 1 -10.95 -17.35 -18.36
CA PRO A 1 -10.18 -16.11 -18.08
C PRO A 1 -8.79 -16.52 -17.58
N ALA A 2 -7.76 -16.37 -18.41
CA ALA A 2 -6.39 -16.48 -17.89
C ALA A 2 -6.25 -15.36 -16.87
N GLU A 3 -6.16 -15.72 -15.59
CA GLU A 3 -5.90 -14.77 -14.50
C GLU A 3 -4.58 -14.04 -14.79
N ASN A 4 -4.44 -12.81 -14.31
CA ASN A 4 -3.15 -12.10 -14.40
C ASN A 4 -2.06 -13.04 -13.88
N VAL A 5 -0.89 -13.07 -14.54
CA VAL A 5 0.24 -13.79 -13.96
C VAL A 5 0.60 -13.12 -12.64
N ASP A 6 1.06 -13.91 -11.67
CA ASP A 6 1.30 -13.48 -10.29
C ASP A 6 2.06 -12.14 -10.26
N PRO A 7 1.47 -11.06 -9.70
CA PRO A 7 2.14 -9.77 -9.57
C PRO A 7 3.42 -9.86 -8.74
N ALA A 8 3.62 -10.92 -7.95
CA ALA A 8 4.89 -11.17 -7.26
C ALA A 8 6.08 -11.25 -8.22
N ASN A 9 5.89 -11.61 -9.49
CA ASN A 9 6.98 -11.63 -10.47
C ASN A 9 7.59 -10.25 -10.71
N LEU A 10 6.83 -9.15 -10.54
CA LEU A 10 7.32 -7.77 -10.69
C LEU A 10 8.43 -7.40 -9.70
N VAL A 11 8.52 -8.11 -8.57
CA VAL A 11 9.39 -7.79 -7.44
C VAL A 11 10.21 -9.01 -6.99
N SER A 12 10.28 -10.04 -7.83
CA SER A 12 10.84 -11.34 -7.47
C SER A 12 12.34 -11.46 -7.70
N ASN A 13 12.97 -10.46 -8.34
CA ASN A 13 14.33 -10.53 -8.90
C ASN A 13 14.49 -11.64 -9.96
N ARG A 14 13.38 -12.14 -10.52
CA ARG A 14 13.43 -13.28 -11.44
C ARG A 14 13.91 -12.82 -12.80
N GLY A 15 15.11 -13.26 -13.15
CA GLY A 15 15.73 -12.88 -14.42
C GLY A 15 16.82 -11.82 -14.25
N MET A 16 16.90 -11.20 -13.08
CA MET A 16 17.94 -10.24 -12.75
C MET A 16 19.29 -10.93 -12.54
N ASP A 17 20.37 -10.28 -12.97
CA ASP A 17 21.75 -10.76 -12.85
C ASP A 17 22.37 -10.49 -11.48
N ASP A 18 21.72 -9.67 -10.65
CA ASP A 18 21.98 -9.50 -9.25
C ASP A 18 21.10 -10.43 -8.40
N GLN A 19 21.67 -10.96 -7.32
CA GLN A 19 21.02 -11.99 -6.49
C GLN A 19 20.79 -11.47 -5.07
N GLY A 20 19.53 -11.49 -4.63
CA GLY A 20 19.07 -12.17 -3.40
C GLY A 20 19.33 -11.57 -2.02
N VAL A 21 19.79 -10.34 -1.87
CA VAL A 21 19.79 -9.62 -0.58
C VAL A 21 19.61 -8.12 -0.79
N GLY A 22 18.56 -7.54 -0.21
CA GLY A 22 18.17 -6.14 -0.39
C GLY A 22 17.47 -5.84 -1.72
N VAL A 23 17.19 -4.56 -1.99
CA VAL A 23 16.45 -4.07 -3.17
C VAL A 23 17.17 -4.26 -4.52
N GLY A 24 18.39 -4.81 -4.54
CA GLY A 24 19.17 -5.03 -5.77
C GLY A 24 19.78 -3.74 -6.36
N ASN A 25 20.70 -3.88 -7.31
CA ASN A 25 21.40 -2.78 -7.99
C ASN A 25 20.48 -2.14 -9.07
N PRO A 26 20.34 -0.80 -9.12
CA PRO A 26 19.57 -0.14 -10.18
C PRO A 26 20.16 -0.35 -11.59
N ALA A 27 21.46 -0.67 -11.68
CA ALA A 27 22.14 -0.99 -12.93
C ALA A 27 22.13 -2.50 -13.27
N ALA A 28 21.33 -3.30 -12.56
CA ALA A 28 21.20 -4.74 -12.83
C ALA A 28 20.68 -5.00 -14.25
N LEU A 29 21.11 -6.12 -14.81
CA LEU A 29 20.72 -6.55 -16.14
C LEU A 29 19.72 -7.70 -16.03
N HIS A 30 18.65 -7.63 -16.81
CA HIS A 30 17.63 -8.67 -16.92
C HIS A 30 17.96 -9.62 -18.08
N ARG A 31 17.93 -10.93 -17.83
CA ARG A 31 18.05 -11.98 -18.87
C ARG A 31 16.68 -12.38 -19.39
N SER A 32 16.61 -13.10 -20.52
CA SER A 32 15.31 -13.58 -21.00
C SER A 32 14.65 -14.53 -19.99
N VAL A 33 13.44 -14.17 -19.59
CA VAL A 33 12.50 -15.01 -18.85
C VAL A 33 11.21 -15.09 -19.66
N TYR A 34 10.50 -16.21 -19.60
CA TYR A 34 9.30 -16.47 -20.41
C TYR A 34 8.14 -16.94 -19.53
N GLY A 35 6.92 -16.68 -20.00
CA GLY A 35 5.67 -17.11 -19.36
C GLY A 35 5.59 -16.63 -17.91
N ASP A 36 5.32 -17.57 -16.99
CA ASP A 36 5.10 -17.36 -15.54
C ASP A 36 6.30 -16.77 -14.78
N GLY A 37 7.34 -16.29 -15.46
CA GLY A 37 8.45 -15.57 -14.84
C GLY A 37 8.50 -14.09 -15.14
N LEU A 38 7.48 -13.56 -15.81
CA LEU A 38 7.23 -12.13 -15.96
C LEU A 38 5.84 -11.85 -15.39
N TRP A 39 5.53 -10.58 -15.17
CA TRP A 39 4.15 -10.16 -14.99
C TRP A 39 3.55 -9.69 -16.31
N HIS A 40 2.34 -10.13 -16.59
CA HIS A 40 1.54 -9.60 -17.68
C HIS A 40 0.06 -9.69 -17.36
N THR A 41 -0.73 -8.86 -18.04
CA THR A 41 -2.18 -8.85 -17.89
C THR A 41 -2.82 -10.14 -18.40
N THR A 42 -4.09 -10.30 -18.06
CA THR A 42 -4.97 -11.23 -18.76
C THR A 42 -4.99 -10.93 -20.26
N ASP A 43 -5.34 -11.92 -21.06
CA ASP A 43 -5.58 -11.73 -22.50
C ASP A 43 -6.78 -10.79 -22.72
N HIS A 44 -6.60 -9.72 -23.49
CA HIS A 44 -7.63 -8.70 -23.82
C HIS A 44 -8.28 -8.06 -22.59
N PRO A 45 -7.52 -7.32 -21.75
CA PRO A 45 -8.14 -6.58 -20.65
C PRO A 45 -9.18 -5.59 -21.22
N THR A 46 -10.35 -5.49 -20.60
CA THR A 46 -11.44 -4.60 -21.06
C THR A 46 -11.42 -3.22 -20.41
N GLU A 47 -10.55 -3.04 -19.43
CA GLU A 47 -10.32 -1.82 -18.65
C GLU A 47 -8.81 -1.63 -18.49
N ASP A 48 -8.40 -0.42 -18.14
CA ASP A 48 -7.01 -0.08 -17.89
C ASP A 48 -6.44 -0.94 -16.75
N PRO A 49 -5.42 -1.77 -17.01
CA PRO A 49 -4.81 -2.60 -15.98
C PRO A 49 -4.16 -1.74 -14.90
N VAL A 50 -4.32 -2.14 -13.65
CA VAL A 50 -3.75 -1.43 -12.49
C VAL A 50 -2.86 -2.38 -11.70
N VAL A 51 -1.67 -1.90 -11.36
CA VAL A 51 -0.75 -2.55 -10.41
C VAL A 51 -0.52 -1.61 -9.23
N THR A 52 -0.57 -2.15 -8.01
CA THR A 52 -0.24 -1.40 -6.78
C THR A 52 0.84 -2.14 -6.02
N PHE A 53 1.91 -1.43 -5.71
CA PHE A 53 3.03 -1.87 -4.90
C PHE A 53 2.83 -1.37 -3.47
N ASP A 54 2.81 -2.27 -2.47
CA ASP A 54 2.91 -1.91 -1.04
C ASP A 54 4.36 -2.17 -0.59
N LEU A 55 5.07 -1.10 -0.25
CA LEU A 55 6.46 -1.13 0.19
C LEU A 55 6.61 -1.63 1.65
N GLY A 56 5.49 -1.87 2.34
CA GLY A 56 5.44 -2.38 3.72
C GLY A 56 5.65 -1.30 4.79
N GLN A 57 6.25 -0.17 4.46
CA GLN A 57 6.36 1.01 5.31
C GLN A 57 6.45 2.26 4.44
N LYS A 58 6.51 3.44 5.05
CA LYS A 58 6.72 4.68 4.30
C LYS A 58 8.21 4.91 4.02
N TYR A 59 8.49 5.36 2.81
CA TYR A 59 9.82 5.72 2.33
C TYR A 59 9.79 7.14 1.78
N ASP A 60 10.94 7.81 1.85
CA ASP A 60 11.25 8.96 1.01
C ASP A 60 11.91 8.41 -0.26
N LEU A 61 11.13 8.30 -1.35
CA LEU A 61 11.54 7.65 -2.58
C LEU A 61 12.39 8.59 -3.45
N THR A 62 13.52 8.07 -3.91
CA THR A 62 14.44 8.78 -4.81
C THR A 62 14.33 8.32 -6.25
N ASP A 63 14.09 7.02 -6.48
CA ASP A 63 14.08 6.46 -7.82
C ASP A 63 13.07 5.31 -7.96
N MET A 64 12.48 5.22 -9.14
CA MET A 64 11.76 4.04 -9.62
C MET A 64 12.45 3.53 -10.89
N VAL A 65 12.88 2.28 -10.88
CA VAL A 65 13.57 1.65 -12.01
C VAL A 65 12.68 0.57 -12.60
N VAL A 66 12.45 0.64 -13.91
CA VAL A 66 11.51 -0.22 -14.62
C VAL A 66 12.25 -1.04 -15.67
N TRP A 67 12.04 -2.35 -15.64
CA TRP A 67 12.39 -3.26 -16.74
C TRP A 67 11.09 -3.65 -17.44
N ASN A 68 10.84 -3.06 -18.60
CA ASN A 68 9.66 -3.35 -19.42
C ASN A 68 9.63 -4.83 -19.88
N GLU A 69 8.48 -5.32 -20.37
CA GLU A 69 8.35 -6.72 -20.80
C GLU A 69 9.32 -7.06 -21.93
N HIS A 70 10.14 -8.07 -21.67
CA HIS A 70 11.08 -8.64 -22.63
C HIS A 70 10.50 -9.90 -23.30
N GLN A 71 9.38 -9.77 -24.03
CA GLN A 71 8.89 -10.82 -24.91
C GLN A 71 8.60 -10.26 -26.30
N ALA A 72 8.79 -11.09 -27.31
CA ALA A 72 8.46 -10.74 -28.69
C ALA A 72 6.95 -10.40 -28.83
N GLY A 73 6.66 -9.29 -29.51
CA GLY A 73 5.28 -8.90 -29.86
C GLY A 73 4.79 -7.60 -29.21
N ASP A 74 5.67 -6.63 -28.99
CA ASP A 74 5.34 -5.26 -28.56
C ASP A 74 4.48 -5.19 -27.28
N ARG A 75 4.68 -6.14 -26.36
CA ARG A 75 3.89 -6.31 -25.14
C ARG A 75 4.33 -5.41 -23.97
N GLY A 76 5.33 -4.58 -24.19
CA GLY A 76 5.75 -3.63 -23.16
C GLY A 76 4.68 -2.59 -22.88
N VAL A 77 4.61 -2.15 -21.62
CA VAL A 77 3.84 -0.96 -21.22
C VAL A 77 4.38 0.26 -21.97
N LYS A 78 3.49 1.10 -22.50
CA LYS A 78 3.84 2.35 -23.18
C LYS A 78 3.38 3.54 -22.37
N ASP A 79 2.11 3.91 -22.43
CA ASP A 79 1.58 5.07 -21.71
C ASP A 79 0.95 4.64 -20.39
N CYS A 80 1.32 5.30 -19.29
CA CYS A 80 0.80 4.99 -17.95
C CYS A 80 0.69 6.22 -17.05
N THR A 81 -0.20 6.13 -16.07
CA THR A 81 -0.25 7.04 -14.93
C THR A 81 0.44 6.38 -13.74
N ILE A 82 1.44 7.04 -13.17
CA ILE A 82 2.12 6.65 -11.94
C ILE A 82 1.72 7.60 -10.82
N GLU A 83 1.24 7.04 -9.72
CA GLU A 83 0.74 7.75 -8.55
C GLU A 83 1.33 7.14 -7.28
N TYR A 84 1.40 7.92 -6.22
CA TYR A 84 1.90 7.47 -4.92
C TYR A 84 0.95 7.85 -3.79
N SER A 85 1.04 7.12 -2.68
CA SER A 85 0.22 7.33 -1.50
C SER A 85 0.93 6.87 -0.23
N VAL A 86 0.63 7.53 0.88
CA VAL A 86 1.06 7.11 2.22
C VAL A 86 0.07 6.14 2.87
N ASP A 87 -1.22 6.18 2.49
CA ASP A 87 -2.31 5.45 3.15
C ASP A 87 -3.01 4.42 2.25
N GLY A 88 -2.74 4.43 0.95
CA GLY A 88 -3.32 3.51 -0.02
C GLY A 88 -4.78 3.84 -0.37
N ILE A 89 -5.27 5.01 0.02
CA ILE A 89 -6.62 5.51 -0.25
C ILE A 89 -6.52 6.75 -1.13
N ASP A 90 -5.81 7.76 -0.65
CA ASP A 90 -5.62 9.02 -1.34
C ASP A 90 -4.31 8.98 -2.12
N TYR A 91 -4.42 9.04 -3.45
CA TYR A 91 -3.27 8.97 -4.36
C TYR A 91 -2.99 10.33 -4.99
N THR A 92 -1.70 10.64 -5.10
CA THR A 92 -1.18 11.83 -5.78
C THR A 92 -0.40 11.37 -7.01
N ALA A 93 -0.72 11.92 -8.19
CA ALA A 93 0.04 11.65 -9.40
C ALA A 93 1.44 12.29 -9.32
N LEU A 94 2.46 11.57 -9.78
CA LEU A 94 3.78 12.16 -10.05
C LEU A 94 3.66 13.25 -11.12
N LEU A 95 4.64 14.17 -11.20
CA LEU A 95 4.59 15.20 -12.22
C LEU A 95 4.57 14.60 -13.62
N ASP A 96 3.84 15.28 -14.50
CA ASP A 96 3.74 14.91 -15.90
C ASP A 96 5.08 15.10 -16.61
N ALA A 97 5.70 13.97 -16.96
CA ALA A 97 7.00 13.90 -17.62
C ALA A 97 6.88 13.87 -19.15
N ASN A 98 5.74 13.47 -19.71
CA ASN A 98 5.57 13.33 -21.16
C ASN A 98 4.75 14.47 -21.79
N SER A 99 3.97 15.22 -21.00
CA SER A 99 3.07 16.28 -21.48
C SER A 99 2.06 15.79 -22.53
N LEU A 100 1.63 14.53 -22.40
CA LEU A 100 0.69 13.87 -23.32
C LEU A 100 -0.69 13.70 -22.66
N GLU A 101 -1.66 13.31 -23.48
CA GLU A 101 -3.05 13.12 -23.04
C GLU A 101 -3.24 11.79 -22.27
N LEU A 102 -2.39 10.78 -22.53
CA LEU A 102 -2.47 9.46 -21.92
C LEU A 102 -1.40 9.31 -20.84
N GLY A 103 -1.80 9.52 -19.59
CA GLY A 103 -0.95 9.36 -18.41
C GLY A 103 0.12 10.44 -18.24
N ASN A 104 0.98 10.26 -17.23
CA ASN A 104 2.09 11.16 -16.91
C ASN A 104 3.46 10.63 -17.35
N TYR A 105 3.54 9.38 -17.83
CA TYR A 105 4.75 8.78 -18.39
C TYR A 105 4.48 7.99 -19.67
N THR A 106 5.46 8.03 -20.57
CA THR A 106 5.59 7.09 -21.69
C THR A 106 6.88 6.31 -21.49
N LEU A 107 6.77 5.04 -21.10
CA LEU A 107 7.91 4.17 -20.82
C LEU A 107 8.59 3.74 -22.12
N THR A 108 9.92 3.68 -22.09
CA THR A 108 10.73 3.26 -23.23
C THR A 108 10.41 1.80 -23.58
N PRO A 109 10.21 1.46 -24.88
CA PRO A 109 10.04 0.07 -25.26
C PRO A 109 11.33 -0.67 -24.96
N TYR A 110 11.23 -1.98 -24.81
CA TYR A 110 12.41 -2.80 -24.82
C TYR A 110 13.16 -2.67 -26.18
N ASP A 111 14.49 -2.49 -26.16
CA ASP A 111 15.32 -2.34 -27.36
C ASP A 111 15.52 -3.69 -28.07
N ASP A 112 14.63 -4.01 -29.01
CA ASP A 112 14.63 -5.27 -29.76
C ASP A 112 15.80 -5.39 -30.75
N VAL A 113 16.51 -4.31 -31.05
CA VAL A 113 17.39 -4.26 -32.24
C VAL A 113 18.61 -5.18 -32.13
N ASN A 114 18.94 -5.62 -30.91
CA ASN A 114 20.11 -6.46 -30.67
C ASN A 114 19.81 -7.89 -30.19
N PHE A 115 18.56 -8.23 -29.79
CA PHE A 115 18.11 -9.56 -29.33
C PHE A 115 19.12 -10.35 -28.44
N SER A 116 20.03 -9.65 -27.78
CA SER A 116 21.19 -10.24 -27.12
C SER A 116 21.15 -9.87 -25.65
N PRO A 117 20.54 -10.71 -24.79
CA PRO A 117 20.58 -10.50 -23.35
C PRO A 117 22.01 -10.44 -22.81
N PRO A 118 22.23 -9.84 -21.63
CA PRO A 118 21.23 -9.27 -20.73
C PRO A 118 20.98 -7.77 -20.95
N TRP A 119 19.85 -7.24 -20.46
CA TRP A 119 19.37 -5.89 -20.74
C TRP A 119 19.28 -5.00 -19.52
N ALA A 120 19.68 -3.74 -19.67
CA ALA A 120 19.46 -2.73 -18.65
C ALA A 120 17.97 -2.41 -18.47
N ALA A 121 17.66 -1.66 -17.42
CA ALA A 121 16.33 -1.07 -17.23
C ALA A 121 15.93 -0.26 -18.47
N SER A 122 14.64 -0.31 -18.82
CA SER A 122 14.11 0.53 -19.89
C SER A 122 14.07 1.98 -19.46
N ASP A 123 13.72 2.22 -18.19
CA ASP A 123 13.51 3.55 -17.65
C ASP A 123 14.02 3.64 -16.20
N SER A 124 14.59 4.80 -15.88
CA SER A 124 14.92 5.22 -14.52
C SER A 124 14.22 6.55 -14.28
N ILE A 125 13.22 6.52 -13.41
CA ILE A 125 12.37 7.67 -13.09
C ILE A 125 12.91 8.30 -11.80
N ASP A 126 13.32 9.56 -11.89
CA ASP A 126 13.78 10.37 -10.75
C ASP A 126 12.58 10.87 -9.94
N LEU A 127 12.44 10.40 -8.71
CA LEU A 127 11.41 10.77 -7.74
C LEU A 127 11.94 11.78 -6.70
N GLY A 128 13.25 11.89 -6.54
CA GLY A 128 13.87 12.70 -5.50
C GLY A 128 13.63 14.21 -5.67
N THR A 129 13.37 14.68 -6.89
CA THR A 129 13.03 16.08 -7.14
C THR A 129 11.65 16.50 -6.63
N GLU A 130 10.75 15.54 -6.40
CA GLU A 130 9.38 15.78 -5.94
C GLU A 130 9.21 15.58 -4.42
N ASN A 131 10.21 15.03 -3.71
CA ASN A 131 10.13 14.57 -2.32
C ASN A 131 8.96 13.58 -2.12
N VAL A 132 9.00 12.47 -2.85
CA VAL A 132 7.92 11.47 -2.90
C VAL A 132 7.91 10.64 -1.61
N GLU A 133 7.09 11.08 -0.65
CA GLU A 133 6.75 10.31 0.55
C GLU A 133 5.70 9.24 0.23
N ALA A 134 6.05 7.96 0.24
CA ALA A 134 5.14 6.90 -0.17
C ALA A 134 5.33 5.58 0.58
N ARG A 135 4.20 4.91 0.86
CA ARG A 135 4.15 3.47 1.15
C ARG A 135 3.60 2.68 -0.03
N TYR A 136 2.68 3.29 -0.78
CA TYR A 136 2.05 2.68 -1.93
C TYR A 136 2.44 3.43 -3.20
N VAL A 137 2.78 2.70 -4.24
CA VAL A 137 2.91 3.23 -5.60
C VAL A 137 1.92 2.49 -6.49
N ARG A 138 1.16 3.21 -7.29
CA ARG A 138 0.18 2.66 -8.23
C ARG A 138 0.56 3.05 -9.65
N MET A 139 0.52 2.06 -10.54
CA MET A 139 0.64 2.26 -11.98
C MET A 139 -0.68 1.85 -12.64
N THR A 140 -1.31 2.80 -13.32
CA THR A 140 -2.45 2.55 -14.22
C THR A 140 -1.94 2.56 -15.65
N ILE A 141 -2.12 1.46 -16.36
CA ILE A 141 -1.62 1.29 -17.73
C ILE A 141 -2.71 1.69 -18.70
N HIS A 142 -2.40 2.59 -19.64
CA HIS A 142 -3.34 3.08 -20.65
C HIS A 142 -3.08 2.49 -22.04
N SER A 143 -1.84 2.10 -22.33
CA SER A 143 -1.48 1.51 -23.63
C SER A 143 -0.24 0.60 -23.54
N GLY A 144 -0.07 -0.23 -24.57
CA GLY A 144 1.14 -1.01 -24.81
C GLY A 144 1.78 -0.65 -26.15
N TRP A 145 3.03 -1.04 -26.35
CA TRP A 145 3.80 -0.73 -27.55
C TRP A 145 3.26 -1.36 -28.84
N GLY A 146 2.42 -2.39 -28.73
CA GLY A 146 1.74 -2.99 -29.87
C GLY A 146 0.69 -2.10 -30.52
N ASP A 147 0.38 -0.94 -29.93
CA ASP A 147 -0.60 0.04 -30.41
C ASP A 147 -2.00 -0.57 -30.69
N VAL A 148 -2.34 -1.63 -29.96
CA VAL A 148 -3.66 -2.27 -29.98
C VAL A 148 -4.48 -1.78 -28.77
N PRO A 149 -5.71 -1.27 -28.95
CA PRO A 149 -6.56 -0.87 -27.84
C PRO A 149 -6.88 -2.04 -26.89
N PHE A 150 -7.06 -1.74 -25.60
CA PHE A 150 -7.64 -2.71 -24.66
C PHE A 150 -9.07 -3.09 -25.09
N GLY A 151 -9.42 -4.36 -24.89
CA GLY A 151 -10.62 -5.01 -25.44
C GLY A 151 -10.39 -5.76 -26.76
N GLU A 152 -9.25 -5.54 -27.43
CA GLU A 152 -8.78 -6.33 -28.57
C GLU A 152 -7.61 -7.25 -28.16
N ARG A 153 -6.99 -7.96 -29.12
CA ARG A 153 -5.85 -8.88 -28.89
C ARG A 153 -4.62 -8.14 -28.37
N ASN A 154 -4.65 -7.79 -27.09
CA ASN A 154 -3.58 -7.09 -26.40
C ASN A 154 -3.28 -7.77 -25.05
N ILE A 155 -1.99 -7.98 -24.80
CA ILE A 155 -1.41 -8.42 -23.53
C ILE A 155 -0.26 -7.47 -23.28
N VAL A 156 -0.25 -6.84 -22.11
CA VAL A 156 0.83 -5.95 -21.69
C VAL A 156 1.47 -6.45 -20.41
N GLY A 157 2.76 -6.20 -20.23
CA GLY A 157 3.47 -6.67 -19.07
C GLY A 157 4.73 -5.89 -18.76
N LEU A 158 5.37 -6.31 -17.68
CA LEU A 158 6.62 -5.78 -17.17
C LEU A 158 7.47 -6.96 -16.66
N SER A 159 8.77 -6.81 -16.74
CA SER A 159 9.71 -7.81 -16.23
C SER A 159 9.98 -7.61 -14.74
N GLU A 160 10.29 -6.39 -14.31
CA GLU A 160 10.63 -6.06 -12.93
C GLU A 160 10.41 -4.56 -12.68
N VAL A 161 10.06 -4.20 -11.45
CA VAL A 161 10.03 -2.82 -10.96
C VAL A 161 10.73 -2.76 -9.62
N ARG A 162 11.63 -1.80 -9.45
CA ARG A 162 12.35 -1.56 -8.19
C ARG A 162 12.19 -0.12 -7.74
N PHE A 163 12.11 0.07 -6.42
CA PHE A 163 12.02 1.37 -5.77
C PHE A 163 13.23 1.57 -4.88
N TYR A 164 13.79 2.77 -4.93
CA TYR A 164 14.93 3.20 -4.13
C TYR A 164 14.54 4.41 -3.31
N GLY A 165 15.01 4.46 -2.07
CA GLY A 165 14.69 5.51 -1.13
C GLY A 165 15.18 5.17 0.27
N GLU A 166 15.05 6.13 1.16
CA GLU A 166 15.36 5.94 2.58
C GLU A 166 14.08 5.58 3.32
N ALA A 167 14.15 4.54 4.16
CA ALA A 167 13.05 4.24 5.07
C ALA A 167 12.85 5.42 6.00
N MET A 168 11.62 5.93 6.08
CA MET A 168 11.34 6.96 7.04
C MET A 168 11.21 6.34 8.42
N GLU A 169 11.91 6.94 9.39
CA GLU A 169 11.82 6.54 10.81
C GLU A 169 10.35 6.45 11.22
N MET A 170 9.92 5.24 11.54
CA MET A 170 8.60 5.03 12.12
C MET A 170 8.57 5.73 13.49
N PRO A 171 7.71 6.73 13.70
CA PRO A 171 7.55 7.28 15.03
C PRO A 171 7.12 6.15 15.98
N LEU A 172 7.78 6.06 17.14
CA LEU A 172 7.49 5.08 18.18
C LEU A 172 6.10 5.37 18.80
N ILE A 173 5.04 4.98 18.10
CA ILE A 173 3.67 4.97 18.58
C ILE A 173 3.39 3.52 19.00
N PRO A 174 3.23 3.24 20.31
CA PRO A 174 2.92 1.90 20.75
C PRO A 174 1.63 1.40 20.05
N GLY A 175 1.66 0.20 19.49
CA GLY A 175 0.52 -0.34 18.74
C GLY A 175 0.52 -0.07 17.23
N ASP A 176 1.33 0.87 16.72
CA ASP A 176 1.46 1.15 15.28
C ASP A 176 2.61 0.32 14.69
N ALA A 177 2.29 -0.87 14.19
CA ALA A 177 3.26 -1.77 13.56
C ALA A 177 3.51 -1.40 12.09
N THR A 178 2.64 -0.60 11.48
CA THR A 178 2.74 -0.22 10.06
C THR A 178 3.43 1.11 9.81
N GLY A 179 3.58 1.93 10.86
CA GLY A 179 4.23 3.24 10.85
C GLY A 179 3.37 4.34 10.23
N ASP A 180 2.08 4.11 9.99
CA ASP A 180 1.20 5.04 9.29
C ASP A 180 0.62 6.14 10.21
N ASN A 181 1.10 6.20 11.46
CA ASN A 181 0.63 7.06 12.55
C ASN A 181 -0.76 6.72 13.06
N LYS A 182 -1.32 5.56 12.70
CA LYS A 182 -2.61 5.07 13.18
C LYS A 182 -2.41 3.76 13.92
N VAL A 183 -3.36 3.44 14.80
CA VAL A 183 -3.42 2.12 15.44
C VAL A 183 -4.77 1.51 15.11
N ASP A 184 -4.77 0.65 14.10
CA ASP A 184 -5.98 0.08 13.51
C ASP A 184 -5.84 -1.42 13.12
N ASP A 185 -6.74 -1.89 12.25
CA ASP A 185 -6.78 -3.29 11.86
C ASP A 185 -5.58 -3.73 11.02
N GLN A 186 -4.86 -2.81 10.36
CA GLN A 186 -3.63 -3.14 9.65
C GLN A 186 -2.52 -3.54 10.61
N ASP A 187 -2.40 -2.85 11.74
CA ASP A 187 -1.42 -3.19 12.79
C ASP A 187 -1.74 -4.53 13.43
N ALA A 188 -3.02 -4.79 13.70
CA ALA A 188 -3.44 -6.08 14.24
C ALA A 188 -3.16 -7.24 13.27
N LYS A 189 -3.38 -7.04 11.97
CA LYS A 189 -3.03 -8.02 10.93
C LYS A 189 -1.52 -8.26 10.89
N ARG A 190 -0.70 -7.22 11.01
CA ARG A 190 0.77 -7.34 11.02
C ARG A 190 1.26 -8.09 12.26
N LEU A 191 0.80 -7.71 13.45
CA LEU A 191 1.11 -8.40 14.69
C LEU A 191 0.69 -9.88 14.64
N ALA A 192 -0.48 -10.17 14.08
CA ALA A 192 -0.95 -11.55 13.92
C ALA A 192 -0.08 -12.37 12.95
N LYS A 193 0.43 -11.77 11.87
CA LYS A 193 1.33 -12.43 10.91
C LYS A 193 2.62 -12.91 11.59
N TYR A 194 3.14 -12.14 12.55
CA TYR A 194 4.42 -12.41 13.22
C TYR A 194 4.27 -12.94 14.65
N TRP A 195 3.08 -13.39 15.03
CA TRP A 195 2.82 -13.90 16.38
C TRP A 195 3.81 -14.99 16.80
N GLY A 196 4.42 -14.83 17.97
CA GLY A 196 5.41 -15.75 18.52
C GLY A 196 6.80 -15.65 17.92
N ALA A 197 7.06 -14.69 17.02
CA ALA A 197 8.41 -14.42 16.55
C ALA A 197 9.27 -13.88 17.72
N THR A 198 10.54 -14.30 17.73
CA THR A 198 11.53 -13.90 18.74
C THR A 198 12.77 -13.26 18.12
N GLY A 199 12.63 -12.71 16.92
CA GLY A 199 13.71 -12.13 16.15
C GLY A 199 13.21 -11.52 14.83
N PRO A 200 13.98 -10.60 14.22
CA PRO A 200 13.65 -9.97 12.93
C PRO A 200 13.42 -11.01 11.81
N LEU A 201 12.41 -10.76 10.96
CA LEU A 201 12.04 -11.57 9.79
C LEU A 201 11.56 -10.64 8.66
N ASP A 202 11.58 -11.12 7.42
CA ASP A 202 11.10 -10.39 6.22
C ASP A 202 11.70 -8.97 6.07
N ASP A 203 12.97 -8.78 6.50
CA ASP A 203 13.65 -7.48 6.54
C ASP A 203 12.95 -6.40 7.41
N LEU A 204 12.07 -6.83 8.33
CA LEU A 204 11.41 -5.98 9.31
C LEU A 204 12.11 -6.01 10.67
N THR A 205 12.07 -4.87 11.37
CA THR A 205 12.48 -4.79 12.78
C THR A 205 11.46 -5.47 13.70
N MET A 206 11.88 -5.78 14.93
CA MET A 206 10.98 -6.33 15.96
C MET A 206 9.75 -5.42 16.19
N LEU A 207 9.97 -4.12 16.25
CA LEU A 207 8.89 -3.13 16.41
C LEU A 207 7.90 -3.18 15.25
N GLN A 208 8.40 -3.22 14.02
CA GLN A 208 7.57 -3.35 12.81
C GLN A 208 6.79 -4.64 12.77
N MET A 209 7.33 -5.72 13.32
CA MET A 209 6.61 -6.99 13.42
C MET A 209 5.54 -6.98 14.51
N GLY A 210 5.63 -6.06 15.47
CA GLY A 210 4.66 -5.88 16.55
C GLY A 210 5.19 -6.14 17.96
N ASP A 211 6.50 -6.18 18.21
CA ASP A 211 7.07 -6.17 19.56
C ASP A 211 7.06 -4.74 20.11
N PHE A 212 5.93 -4.36 20.70
CA PHE A 212 5.70 -3.00 21.18
C PHE A 212 6.26 -2.75 22.57
N ASN A 213 6.54 -3.81 23.33
CA ASN A 213 7.13 -3.71 24.67
C ASN A 213 8.67 -3.81 24.65
N GLY A 214 9.27 -4.23 23.54
CA GLY A 214 10.70 -4.36 23.32
C GLY A 214 11.35 -5.53 24.06
N ASP A 215 10.59 -6.56 24.43
CA ASP A 215 11.07 -7.72 25.18
C ASP A 215 11.64 -8.83 24.29
N GLY A 216 11.59 -8.63 22.96
CA GLY A 216 12.15 -9.54 21.98
C GLY A 216 11.22 -10.68 21.61
N GLY A 217 9.96 -10.68 22.07
CA GLY A 217 8.92 -11.63 21.67
C GLY A 217 7.63 -10.93 21.28
N ILE A 218 6.92 -11.48 20.29
CA ILE A 218 5.61 -10.96 19.88
C ILE A 218 4.53 -11.84 20.51
N ASP A 219 3.89 -11.35 21.57
CA ASP A 219 2.92 -12.14 22.34
C ASP A 219 1.69 -11.33 22.83
N ALA A 220 0.95 -11.91 23.77
CA ALA A 220 -0.25 -11.30 24.33
C ALA A 220 -0.02 -9.93 24.99
N ARG A 221 1.20 -9.62 25.40
CA ARG A 221 1.58 -8.31 25.95
C ARG A 221 1.56 -7.24 24.88
N ASP A 222 2.06 -7.55 23.69
CA ASP A 222 2.06 -6.62 22.57
C ASP A 222 0.65 -6.40 22.03
N ALA A 223 -0.14 -7.48 21.94
CA ALA A 223 -1.56 -7.35 21.62
C ALA A 223 -2.32 -6.48 22.63
N ALA A 224 -1.95 -6.54 23.91
CA ALA A 224 -2.53 -5.66 24.93
C ALA A 224 -2.11 -4.20 24.74
N ILE A 225 -0.89 -3.92 24.30
CA ILE A 225 -0.43 -2.56 23.96
C ILE A 225 -1.20 -2.04 22.75
N LEU A 226 -1.29 -2.82 21.67
CA LEU A 226 -2.07 -2.48 20.48
C LEU A 226 -3.53 -2.18 20.84
N ALA A 227 -4.17 -3.06 21.61
CA ALA A 227 -5.55 -2.87 22.05
C ALA A 227 -5.73 -1.61 22.92
N ALA A 228 -4.74 -1.27 23.76
CA ALA A 228 -4.77 -0.08 24.60
C ALA A 228 -4.64 1.22 23.78
N GLN A 229 -4.00 1.17 22.62
CA GLN A 229 -3.80 2.32 21.73
C GLN A 229 -4.78 2.34 20.55
N TRP A 230 -5.70 1.38 20.48
CA TRP A 230 -6.65 1.24 19.37
C TRP A 230 -7.41 2.53 19.09
N GLY A 231 -7.42 2.95 17.82
CA GLY A 231 -8.05 4.19 17.37
C GLY A 231 -7.17 5.43 17.53
N TYR A 232 -5.91 5.31 17.98
CA TYR A 232 -4.94 6.40 17.90
C TYR A 232 -4.74 6.81 16.43
N GLY A 233 -4.62 8.12 16.16
CA GLY A 233 -4.36 8.65 14.81
C GLY A 233 -5.52 8.53 13.82
N VAL A 234 -6.50 7.67 14.10
CA VAL A 234 -7.75 7.58 13.35
C VAL A 234 -8.58 8.80 13.76
N GLY A 235 -8.73 9.78 12.85
CA GLY A 235 -9.40 11.05 13.13
C GLY A 235 -10.69 10.85 13.93
N SER A 236 -10.79 11.54 15.07
CA SER A 236 -11.98 11.47 15.90
C SER A 236 -13.19 11.95 15.11
N GLU A 237 -14.12 11.06 14.80
CA GLU A 237 -15.53 11.45 14.85
C GLU A 237 -15.88 11.74 16.31
N ALA A 238 -15.50 12.93 16.77
CA ALA A 238 -15.93 13.42 18.06
C ALA A 238 -17.41 13.83 17.98
N SER A 239 -18.24 12.95 18.51
CA SER A 239 -19.43 13.26 19.33
C SER A 239 -20.75 13.55 18.60
N GLY A 240 -21.78 12.74 18.91
CA GLY A 240 -23.14 13.23 18.77
C GLY A 240 -24.35 12.31 18.95
N THR A 241 -24.26 11.05 19.41
CA THR A 241 -25.47 10.42 19.98
C THR A 241 -25.39 10.51 21.49
N THR A 242 -25.85 11.64 22.02
CA THR A 242 -26.26 11.73 23.42
C THR A 242 -27.11 10.50 23.75
N VAL A 243 -26.61 9.66 24.65
CA VAL A 243 -27.43 8.61 25.25
C VAL A 243 -28.51 9.33 26.07
N PRO A 244 -29.81 9.16 25.80
CA PRO A 244 -30.83 9.76 26.64
C PRO A 244 -30.71 9.15 28.04
N GLU A 245 -30.40 9.96 29.04
CA GLU A 245 -30.42 9.51 30.44
C GLU A 245 -31.82 8.94 30.76
N PRO A 246 -31.91 7.81 31.49
CA PRO A 246 -33.20 7.24 31.87
C PRO A 246 -33.82 8.11 32.95
N SER A 247 -34.56 9.14 32.58
CA SER A 247 -35.71 9.68 33.31
C SER A 247 -35.58 9.84 34.84
N THR A 248 -34.41 10.19 35.37
CA THR A 248 -34.24 10.46 36.81
C THR A 248 -34.78 11.84 37.20
N GLY A 249 -34.91 12.76 36.24
CA GLY A 249 -35.51 14.09 36.46
C GLY A 249 -37.04 14.10 36.68
N VAL A 250 -37.76 13.13 36.11
CA VAL A 250 -39.24 13.06 36.25
C VAL A 250 -39.66 12.41 37.57
N ALA A 251 -38.85 11.49 38.11
CA ALA A 251 -39.12 10.84 39.39
C ALA A 251 -39.03 11.82 40.58
N LEU A 252 -38.15 12.83 40.52
CA LEU A 252 -37.99 13.79 41.62
C LEU A 252 -39.10 14.87 41.64
N LEU A 253 -39.69 15.20 40.48
CA LEU A 253 -40.80 16.17 40.39
C LEU A 253 -42.15 15.59 40.81
N LEU A 254 -42.37 14.28 40.64
CA LEU A 254 -43.60 13.62 41.09
C LEU A 254 -43.64 13.37 42.61
N LEU A 255 -42.48 13.19 43.26
CA LEU A 255 -42.41 13.02 44.72
C LEU A 255 -42.71 14.31 45.50
N VAL A 256 -42.38 15.48 44.94
CA VAL A 256 -42.67 16.77 45.59
C VAL A 256 -44.15 17.16 45.44
N ALA A 257 -44.82 16.77 44.34
CA ALA A 257 -46.25 17.02 44.14
C ALA A 257 -47.15 16.19 45.09
N SER A 258 -46.75 14.96 45.46
CA SER A 258 -47.49 14.13 46.42
C SER A 258 -47.46 14.63 47.86
N LEU A 259 -46.50 15.49 48.22
CA LEU A 259 -46.40 16.07 49.57
C LEU A 259 -47.29 17.32 49.76
N TRP A 260 -47.74 17.95 48.68
CA TRP A 260 -48.61 19.13 48.75
C TRP A 260 -50.11 18.80 48.73
N PHE A 261 -50.53 17.67 48.16
CA PHE A 261 -51.95 17.26 48.14
C PHE A 261 -52.38 16.37 49.34
N GLY A 262 -51.46 15.96 50.21
CA GLY A 262 -51.75 15.09 51.37
C GLY A 262 -52.22 15.80 52.64
N ARG A 263 -52.24 17.14 52.69
CA ARG A 263 -52.64 17.91 53.89
C ARG A 263 -53.89 18.74 53.62
N GLY A 264 -55.03 18.08 53.54
CA GLY A 264 -56.29 18.80 53.36
C GLY A 264 -57.55 17.94 53.47
N ARG A 265 -57.77 17.26 54.60
CA ARG A 265 -59.13 16.97 55.11
C ARG A 265 -59.13 16.36 56.52
N SER A 266 -59.44 17.18 57.51
CA SER A 266 -59.94 16.75 58.81
C SER A 266 -60.83 17.85 59.43
N ARG A 267 -62.14 17.53 59.50
CA ARG A 267 -63.23 18.11 60.33
C ARG A 267 -63.72 19.50 59.88
N VAL A 268 -65.03 19.74 59.72
CA VAL A 268 -66.19 19.35 60.55
C VAL A 268 -67.30 18.69 59.72
#